data_AF-A0A921ZE65-F1
#
_entry.id   AF-A0A921ZE65-F1
#
_cell.length_a   1.000
_cell.length_b   1.000
_cell.length_c   1.000
_cell.angle_alpha   90.00
_cell.angle_beta   90.00
_cell.angle_gamma   90.00
#
_symmetry.space_group_name_H-M   'P 1'
#
loop_
_entity.id
_entity.type
_entity.pdbx_description
1 polymer ?
#
loop_
_entity_poly.entity_id
_entity_poly.type
_entity_poly.pdbx_seq_one_letter_code
_entity_poly.pdbx_strand_id
1 'polypeptide(L)'
;MVVKKERYLPVSQEKYERIMQRYTKFLEAVDNPDKDPVSPYDPLSKKMLDELELIREVSKQLQIKKDEDISKAAKAAKDAEEEAARKETEVEQQEEKVE
;
A
#
# COMPACT_ATOMS: atom_id res chain seq x y z
N MET A 1 -41.85 -18.72 1.76
CA MET A 1 -41.31 -18.05 2.97
C MET A 1 -39.95 -17.48 2.61
N VAL A 2 -39.79 -16.16 2.67
CA VAL A 2 -38.50 -15.50 2.37
C VAL A 2 -37.67 -15.52 3.65
N VAL A 3 -36.60 -16.32 3.66
CA VAL A 3 -35.64 -16.35 4.78
C VAL A 3 -34.87 -15.03 4.75
N LYS A 4 -35.23 -14.10 5.63
CA LYS A 4 -34.46 -12.86 5.83
C LYS A 4 -33.07 -13.26 6.35
N LYS A 5 -32.04 -13.00 5.54
CA LYS A 5 -30.65 -13.18 5.94
C LYS A 5 -30.32 -12.14 7.01
N GLU A 6 -30.12 -12.58 8.25
CA GLU A 6 -29.69 -11.69 9.34
C GLU A 6 -28.33 -11.10 8.97
N ARG A 7 -28.25 -9.76 8.94
CA ARG A 7 -27.04 -9.02 8.54
C ARG A 7 -25.98 -8.95 9.63
N TYR A 8 -26.33 -9.31 10.86
CA TYR A 8 -25.46 -9.17 12.02
C TYR A 8 -25.00 -10.52 12.51
N LEU A 9 -23.70 -10.61 12.81
CA LEU A 9 -23.15 -11.78 13.47
C LEU A 9 -23.57 -11.73 14.94
N PRO A 10 -24.21 -12.78 15.48
CA PRO A 10 -24.52 -12.83 16.90
C PRO A 10 -23.20 -12.85 17.69
N VAL A 11 -23.00 -11.84 18.53
CA VAL A 11 -21.90 -11.79 19.50
C VAL A 11 -22.43 -12.41 20.80
N SER A 12 -21.65 -13.29 21.44
CA SER A 12 -22.03 -13.82 22.75
C SER A 12 -22.12 -12.70 23.78
N GLN A 13 -23.01 -12.83 24.76
CA GLN A 13 -23.17 -11.82 25.81
C GLN A 13 -21.85 -11.57 26.55
N GLU A 14 -21.09 -12.61 26.86
CA GLU A 14 -19.75 -12.49 27.47
C GLU A 14 -18.78 -11.64 26.63
N LYS A 15 -18.79 -11.83 25.30
CA LYS A 15 -17.93 -11.07 24.40
C LYS A 15 -18.39 -9.61 24.30
N TYR A 16 -19.69 -9.38 24.31
CA TYR A 16 -20.25 -8.03 24.36
C TYR A 16 -19.83 -7.30 25.64
N GLU A 17 -20.01 -7.92 26.81
CA GLU A 17 -19.64 -7.35 28.11
C GLU A 17 -18.15 -7.02 28.18
N ARG A 18 -17.28 -7.92 27.68
CA ARG A 18 -15.83 -7.68 27.61
C ARG A 18 -15.47 -6.47 26.75
N ILE A 19 -16.11 -6.32 25.58
CA ILE A 19 -15.89 -5.17 24.69
C ILE A 19 -16.34 -3.88 25.38
N MET A 20 -17.52 -3.89 26.01
CA MET A 20 -18.05 -2.73 26.71
C MET A 20 -17.14 -2.27 27.86
N GLN A 21 -16.61 -3.19 28.67
CA GLN A 21 -15.68 -2.86 29.75
C GLN A 21 -14.39 -2.18 29.23
N ARG A 22 -13.83 -2.66 28.12
CA ARG A 22 -12.64 -2.02 27.52
C ARG A 22 -12.97 -0.68 26.89
N TYR A 23 -14.16 -0.55 26.31
CA TYR A 23 -14.64 0.70 25.75
C TYR A 23 -14.81 1.79 26.81
N THR A 24 -15.32 1.46 28.00
CA THR A 24 -15.39 2.42 29.12
C THR A 24 -14.00 2.93 29.51
N LYS A 25 -13.01 2.02 29.63
CA LYS A 25 -11.62 2.41 29.94
C LYS A 25 -11.01 3.29 28.84
N PHE A 26 -11.34 3.02 27.58
CA PHE A 26 -10.94 3.87 26.47
C PHE A 26 -11.52 5.28 26.59
N LEU A 27 -12.81 5.42 26.90
CA LEU A 27 -13.44 6.74 27.08
C LEU A 27 -12.82 7.54 28.24
N GLU A 28 -12.38 6.88 29.30
CA GLU A 28 -11.68 7.54 30.41
C GLU A 28 -10.26 8.01 30.06
N ALA A 29 -9.68 7.51 28.96
CA ALA A 29 -8.33 7.80 28.53
C ALA A 29 -8.27 8.71 27.29
N VAL A 30 -9.31 8.73 26.45
CA VAL A 30 -9.28 9.36 25.12
C VAL A 30 -8.94 10.86 25.14
N ASP A 31 -9.41 11.59 26.15
CA ASP A 31 -9.21 13.03 26.30
C ASP A 31 -8.17 13.38 27.38
N ASN A 32 -7.41 12.39 27.88
CA ASN A 32 -6.42 12.61 28.92
C ASN A 32 -4.99 12.38 28.38
N PRO A 33 -4.19 13.45 28.20
CA PRO A 33 -2.84 13.35 27.66
C PRO A 33 -1.83 12.67 28.59
N ASP A 34 -2.14 12.53 29.88
CA ASP A 34 -1.30 11.85 30.86
C ASP A 34 -1.56 10.35 30.93
N LYS A 35 -2.54 9.83 30.17
CA LYS A 35 -2.91 8.42 30.14
C LYS A 35 -2.46 7.76 28.85
N ASP A 36 -2.06 6.49 28.96
CA ASP A 36 -1.71 5.68 27.81
C ASP A 36 -2.94 5.40 26.92
N PRO A 37 -2.77 5.35 25.58
CA PRO A 37 -3.84 4.99 24.66
C PRO A 37 -4.34 3.57 24.92
N VAL A 38 -5.65 3.42 25.14
CA VAL A 38 -6.30 2.12 25.35
C VAL A 38 -7.05 1.69 24.09
N SER A 39 -6.84 0.47 23.60
CA SER A 39 -7.66 -0.07 22.51
C SER A 39 -8.85 -0.87 23.08
N PRO A 40 -10.10 -0.60 22.65
CA PRO A 40 -11.25 -1.40 23.06
C PRO A 40 -11.31 -2.76 22.34
N TYR A 41 -10.57 -2.91 21.24
CA TYR A 41 -10.62 -4.09 20.38
C TYR A 41 -9.70 -5.22 20.87
N ASP A 42 -9.98 -6.43 20.40
CA ASP A 42 -9.05 -7.54 20.59
C ASP A 42 -7.78 -7.33 19.76
N PRO A 43 -6.61 -7.71 20.29
CA PRO A 43 -5.39 -7.70 19.51
C PRO A 43 -5.51 -8.65 18.32
N LEU A 44 -4.84 -8.32 17.23
CA LEU A 44 -4.76 -9.20 16.07
C LEU A 44 -4.12 -10.53 16.46
N SER A 45 -4.68 -11.62 15.94
CA SER A 45 -4.09 -12.94 16.15
C SER A 45 -2.71 -13.03 15.48
N LYS A 46 -1.85 -13.92 15.97
CA LYS A 46 -0.52 -14.15 15.36
C LYS A 46 -0.62 -14.41 13.85
N LYS A 47 -1.58 -15.25 13.43
CA LYS A 47 -1.82 -15.54 12.01
C LYS A 47 -2.11 -14.27 11.20
N MET A 48 -2.94 -13.37 11.73
CA MET A 48 -3.25 -12.10 11.05
C MET A 48 -2.02 -11.18 10.99
N LEU A 49 -1.16 -11.19 12.01
CA LEU A 49 0.10 -10.44 12.00
C LEU A 49 1.06 -10.99 10.94
N ASP A 50 1.22 -12.31 10.88
CA ASP A 50 2.07 -12.98 9.88
C ASP A 50 1.56 -12.71 8.44
N GLU A 51 0.23 -12.71 8.24
CA GLU A 51 -0.38 -12.35 6.96
C GLU A 51 -0.12 -10.87 6.59
N LEU A 52 -0.23 -9.95 7.54
CA LEU A 52 0.09 -8.54 7.32
C LEU A 52 1.57 -8.33 7.00
N GLU A 53 2.47 -9.10 7.61
CA GLU A 53 3.89 -9.06 7.33
C GLU A 53 4.19 -9.53 5.90
N LEU A 54 3.55 -10.64 5.48
CA LEU A 54 3.64 -11.12 4.09
C LEU A 54 3.15 -10.06 3.09
N ILE A 55 2.00 -9.44 3.36
CA ILE A 55 1.45 -8.38 2.50
C ILE A 55 2.46 -7.23 2.38
N ARG A 56 3.05 -6.78 3.50
CA ARG A 56 4.05 -5.70 3.51
C ARG A 56 5.27 -6.05 2.66
N GLU A 57 5.80 -7.27 2.79
CA GLU A 57 6.97 -7.71 2.03
C GLU A 57 6.68 -7.76 0.54
N VAL A 58 5.57 -8.37 0.14
CA VAL A 58 5.17 -8.45 -1.28
C VAL A 58 4.92 -7.05 -1.86
N SER A 59 4.23 -6.17 -1.12
CA SER A 59 4.00 -4.78 -1.56
C SER A 59 5.32 -4.02 -1.74
N LYS A 60 6.29 -4.21 -0.84
CA LYS A 60 7.61 -3.58 -0.96
C LYS A 60 8.34 -4.05 -2.21
N GLN A 61 8.35 -5.35 -2.48
CA GLN A 61 8.98 -5.90 -3.69
C GLN A 61 8.31 -5.40 -4.97
N LEU A 62 6.97 -5.33 -4.99
CA LEU A 62 6.24 -4.78 -6.13
C LEU A 62 6.52 -3.30 -6.34
N GLN A 63 6.67 -2.52 -5.28
CA GLN A 63 7.01 -1.11 -5.37
C GLN A 63 8.42 -0.90 -5.95
N ILE A 64 9.41 -1.68 -5.48
CA ILE A 64 10.77 -1.65 -6.05
C ILE A 64 10.73 -1.99 -7.54
N LYS A 65 10.02 -3.06 -7.91
CA LYS A 65 9.89 -3.45 -9.32
C LYS A 65 9.23 -2.36 -10.17
N LYS A 66 8.19 -1.71 -9.65
CA LYS A 66 7.55 -0.58 -10.31
C LYS A 66 8.53 0.56 -10.56
N ASP A 67 9.33 0.93 -9.56
CA ASP A 67 10.30 2.02 -9.66
C ASP A 67 11.43 1.67 -10.63
N GLU A 68 11.87 0.41 -10.67
CA GLU A 68 12.81 -0.10 -11.67
C GLU A 68 12.24 -0.06 -13.10
N ASP A 69 10.99 -0.47 -13.29
CA ASP A 69 10.34 -0.50 -14.60
C ASP A 69 10.15 0.93 -15.13
N ILE A 70 9.76 1.89 -14.27
CA ILE A 70 9.69 3.32 -14.61
C ILE A 70 11.08 3.83 -15.03
N SER A 71 12.12 3.49 -14.27
CA SER A 71 13.49 3.93 -14.54
C SER A 71 14.03 3.37 -15.86
N LYS A 72 13.75 2.09 -16.15
CA LYS A 72 14.11 1.44 -17.42
C LYS A 72 13.38 2.09 -18.61
N ALA A 73 12.08 2.36 -18.47
CA ALA A 73 11.31 3.02 -19.50
C ALA A 73 11.83 4.45 -19.79
N ALA A 74 12.14 5.21 -18.73
CA ALA A 74 12.71 6.55 -18.87
C ALA A 74 14.09 6.53 -19.55
N LYS A 75 14.92 5.52 -19.22
CA LYS A 75 16.24 5.35 -19.86
C LYS A 75 16.09 4.98 -21.34
N ALA A 76 15.20 4.03 -21.67
CA ALA A 76 14.95 3.64 -23.06
C ALA A 76 14.43 4.81 -23.91
N ALA A 77 13.59 5.69 -23.35
CA ALA A 77 13.12 6.88 -24.04
C ALA A 77 14.26 7.87 -24.33
N LYS A 78 15.14 8.12 -23.37
CA LYS A 78 16.31 8.99 -23.55
C LYS A 78 17.31 8.42 -24.57
N ASP A 79 17.60 7.12 -24.46
CA ASP A 79 18.52 6.45 -25.38
C ASP A 79 17.99 6.52 -26.83
N ALA A 80 16.67 6.41 -27.03
CA ALA A 80 16.04 6.56 -28.34
C ALA A 80 16.09 8.01 -28.88
N GLU A 81 15.90 9.02 -28.03
CA GLU A 81 16.08 10.43 -28.41
C GLU A 81 17.53 10.74 -28.79
N GLU A 82 18.51 10.26 -28.02
CA GLU A 82 19.93 10.46 -28.34
C GLU A 82 20.33 9.74 -29.64
N GLU A 83 19.80 8.54 -29.90
CA GLU A 83 20.08 7.82 -31.14
C GLU A 83 19.41 8.48 -32.36
N ALA A 84 18.21 9.03 -32.22
CA ALA A 84 17.55 9.82 -33.26
C ALA A 84 18.33 11.11 -33.57
N ALA A 85 18.74 11.86 -32.54
CA ALA A 85 19.53 13.08 -32.70
C ALA A 85 20.89 12.83 -33.37
N ARG A 86 21.56 11.72 -33.02
CA ARG A 86 22.82 11.31 -33.69
C ARG A 86 22.62 10.97 -35.16
N LYS A 87 21.53 10.27 -35.51
CA LYS A 87 21.23 9.95 -36.91
C LYS A 87 20.89 11.20 -37.73
N GLU A 88 20.17 12.16 -37.16
CA GLU A 88 19.88 13.43 -37.84
C GLU A 88 21.15 14.24 -38.12
N THR A 89 22.06 14.33 -37.14
CA THR A 89 23.35 15.04 -37.34
C THR A 89 24.30 14.33 -38.31
N GLU A 90 24.25 13.00 -38.41
CA GLU A 90 25.05 12.24 -39.38
C GLU A 90 24.54 12.40 -40.82
N VAL A 91 23.23 12.57 -41.00
CA VAL A 91 22.61 12.83 -42.31
C VAL A 91 22.91 14.25 -42.79
N GLU A 92 22.79 15.28 -41.93
CA GLU A 92 23.16 16.66 -42.29
C GLU A 92 24.64 16.79 -42.69
N GLN A 93 25.57 16.11 -41.99
CA GLN A 93 27.00 16.15 -42.33
C GLN A 93 27.36 15.38 -43.61
N GLN A 94 26.52 14.44 -44.06
CA GLN A 94 26.70 13.76 -45.35
C GLN A 94 26.15 14.58 -46.51
N GLU A 95 25.06 15.33 -46.31
CA GLU A 95 24.53 16.24 -47.34
C GLU A 95 25.45 17.44 -47.58
N GLU A 96 26.06 18.01 -46.53
CA GLU A 96 26.96 19.18 -46.65
C GLU A 96 28.33 18.86 -47.30
N LYS A 97 28.69 17.58 -47.46
CA LYS A 97 29.94 17.13 -48.14
C LYS A 97 29.75 16.79 -49.61
N VAL A 98 28.52 16.81 -50.12
CA VAL A 98 28.19 16.43 -51.51
C VAL A 98 27.91 17.66 -52.39
N GLU A 99 27.89 18.86 -51.83
CA GLU A 99 27.86 20.15 -52.55
C GLU A 99 29.28 20.70 -52.82
#